data_AF-A0AAF0V1W2-F1
#
_entry.id   AF-A0AAF0V1W2-F1
#
_cell.length_a   1.000
_cell.length_b   1.000
_cell.length_c   1.000
_cell.angle_alpha   90.00
_cell.angle_beta   90.00
_cell.angle_gamma   90.00
#
_symmetry.space_group_name_H-M   'P 1'
#
loop_
_entity.id
_entity.type
_entity.pdbx_description
1 polymer ?
#
loop_
_entity_poly.entity_id
_entity_poly.type
_entity_poly.pdbx_seq_one_letter_code
_entity_poly.pdbx_strand_id
1 'polypeptide(L)'
;MIQQGPKHLSKLLENSFSKAISYHQPWVGSLSDNATIHCDDTGAEFFEVEVNCPMNQVVHHPDLAFPPGLPWRNVPPTHDGGCLSVAQLNHIEYGGIAVSICMSHKVGALFYK
;
A
#
# COMPACT_ATOMS: atom_id res chain seq x y z
N MET A 1 -12.55 24.19 -11.11
CA MET A 1 -13.41 23.06 -10.71
C MET A 1 -12.50 22.01 -10.10
N ILE A 2 -12.70 21.71 -8.81
CA ILE A 2 -11.98 20.71 -7.99
C ILE A 2 -10.49 21.03 -7.73
N GLN A 3 -10.20 22.04 -6.87
CA GLN A 3 -8.97 22.02 -6.06
C GLN A 3 -9.25 21.18 -4.82
N GLN A 4 -9.20 19.85 -4.96
CA GLN A 4 -9.13 18.97 -3.78
C GLN A 4 -7.67 19.04 -3.36
N GLY A 5 -7.37 19.80 -2.29
CA GLY A 5 -6.01 19.85 -1.76
C GLY A 5 -5.49 18.45 -1.40
N PRO A 6 -4.17 18.27 -1.26
CA PRO A 6 -3.53 16.96 -1.06
C PRO A 6 -4.19 16.10 0.04
N LYS A 7 -4.68 16.75 1.12
CA LYS A 7 -5.39 16.11 2.23
C LYS A 7 -6.71 15.43 1.84
N HIS A 8 -7.46 15.97 0.88
CA HIS A 8 -8.72 15.35 0.45
C HIS A 8 -8.45 14.10 -0.40
N LEU A 9 -7.46 14.15 -1.28
CA LEU A 9 -7.08 12.99 -2.08
C LEU A 9 -6.62 11.84 -1.18
N SER A 10 -5.75 12.12 -0.19
CA SER A 10 -5.29 11.13 0.78
C SER A 10 -6.46 10.45 1.49
N LYS A 11 -7.38 11.24 2.07
CA LYS A 11 -8.59 10.72 2.73
C LYS A 11 -9.47 9.88 1.80
N LEU A 12 -9.62 10.31 0.54
CA LEU A 12 -10.41 9.58 -0.46
C LEU A 12 -9.78 8.22 -0.78
N LEU A 13 -8.46 8.18 -0.94
CA LEU A 13 -7.71 6.95 -1.24
C LEU A 13 -7.70 6.00 -0.03
N GLU A 14 -7.45 6.50 1.17
CA GLU A 14 -7.54 5.74 2.42
C GLU A 14 -8.91 5.09 2.59
N ASN A 15 -9.99 5.87 2.46
CA ASN A 15 -11.36 5.35 2.55
C ASN A 15 -11.68 4.33 1.47
N SER A 16 -11.25 4.58 0.22
CA SER A 16 -11.48 3.67 -0.90
C SER A 16 -10.73 2.36 -0.71
N PHE A 17 -9.50 2.42 -0.22
CA PHE A 17 -8.66 1.27 0.07
C PHE A 17 -9.25 0.45 1.22
N SER A 18 -9.59 1.07 2.34
CA SER A 18 -10.26 0.44 3.48
C SER A 18 -11.54 -0.30 3.04
N LYS A 19 -12.37 0.35 2.22
CA LYS A 19 -13.58 -0.28 1.69
C LYS A 19 -13.28 -1.46 0.77
N ALA A 20 -12.30 -1.34 -0.11
CA ALA A 20 -11.93 -2.40 -1.05
C ALA A 20 -11.41 -3.66 -0.34
N ILE A 21 -10.51 -3.49 0.65
CA ILE A 21 -9.95 -4.63 1.40
C ILE A 21 -11.00 -5.26 2.32
N SER A 22 -11.96 -4.48 2.84
CA SER A 22 -13.04 -5.00 3.68
C SER A 22 -13.93 -6.00 2.95
N TYR A 23 -14.13 -5.85 1.63
CA TYR A 23 -14.84 -6.83 0.80
C TYR A 23 -14.09 -8.16 0.67
N HIS A 24 -12.79 -8.17 0.93
CA HIS A 24 -11.93 -9.33 0.77
C HIS A 24 -11.21 -9.63 2.10
N GLN A 25 -11.96 -10.25 3.00
CA GLN A 25 -11.59 -10.56 4.39
C GLN A 25 -10.17 -11.10 4.62
N PRO A 26 -9.59 -11.97 3.77
CA PRO A 26 -8.22 -12.45 3.97
C PRO A 26 -7.17 -11.31 4.00
N TRP A 27 -7.44 -10.16 3.38
CA TRP A 27 -6.50 -9.04 3.27
C TRP A 27 -6.54 -8.05 4.44
N VAL A 28 -7.47 -8.24 5.38
CA VAL A 28 -7.68 -7.40 6.59
C VAL A 28 -7.10 -8.10 7.84
N GLY A 29 -6.44 -9.25 7.65
CA GLY A 29 -5.90 -10.07 8.72
C GLY A 29 -4.38 -9.96 8.88
N SER A 30 -3.87 -10.75 9.82
CA SER A 30 -2.44 -10.96 10.06
C SER A 30 -2.06 -12.43 9.79
N LEU A 31 -0.76 -12.69 9.62
CA LEU A 31 -0.22 -14.05 9.42
C LEU A 31 0.47 -14.52 10.71
N SER A 32 -0.02 -15.58 11.36
CA SER A 32 0.53 -16.03 12.65
C SER A 32 1.64 -17.08 12.55
N ASP A 33 1.63 -17.94 11.52
CA ASP A 33 2.50 -19.13 11.47
C ASP A 33 2.92 -19.53 10.04
N ASN A 34 2.84 -18.59 9.08
CA ASN A 34 3.19 -18.82 7.67
C ASN A 34 2.20 -19.63 6.84
N ALA A 35 1.13 -20.14 7.46
CA ALA A 35 0.11 -20.92 6.79
C ALA A 35 -1.32 -20.51 7.17
N THR A 36 -1.49 -19.81 8.30
CA THR A 36 -2.77 -19.45 8.88
C THR A 36 -2.96 -17.94 8.89
N ILE A 37 -4.07 -17.49 8.29
CA ILE A 37 -4.52 -16.09 8.34
C ILE A 37 -5.41 -15.95 9.57
N HIS A 38 -5.07 -15.03 10.47
CA HIS A 38 -6.00 -14.56 11.48
C HIS A 38 -6.82 -13.40 10.92
N CYS A 39 -8.13 -13.58 10.84
CA CYS A 39 -9.06 -12.47 10.62
C CYS A 39 -9.25 -11.73 11.96
N ASP A 40 -8.23 -11.00 12.38
CA ASP A 40 -8.18 -10.23 13.63
C ASP A 40 -8.45 -8.73 13.43
N ASP A 41 -8.88 -8.35 12.22
CA ASP A 41 -9.09 -6.98 11.80
C ASP A 41 -7.86 -6.07 12.00
N THR A 42 -6.64 -6.65 11.98
CA THR A 42 -5.38 -5.87 11.98
C THR A 42 -5.36 -4.83 10.85
N GLY A 43 -6.10 -5.11 9.78
CA GLY A 43 -6.36 -4.16 8.71
C GLY A 43 -5.23 -4.14 7.70
N ALA A 44 -4.96 -2.94 7.20
CA ALA A 44 -3.89 -2.69 6.24
C ALA A 44 -3.20 -1.38 6.58
N GLU A 45 -1.91 -1.28 6.25
CA GLU A 45 -1.17 -0.04 6.45
C GLU A 45 -1.38 0.89 5.24
N PHE A 46 -1.56 2.19 5.53
CA PHE A 46 -1.62 3.24 4.52
C PHE A 46 -0.57 4.30 4.85
N PHE A 47 0.39 4.49 3.94
CA PHE A 47 1.47 5.47 4.07
C PHE A 47 1.24 6.64 3.14
N GLU A 48 1.48 7.86 3.62
CA GLU A 48 1.49 9.08 2.82
C GLU A 48 2.86 9.74 2.95
N VAL A 49 3.53 9.97 1.83
CA VAL A 49 4.93 10.44 1.79
C VAL A 49 5.07 11.56 0.76
N GLU A 50 5.93 12.54 1.03
CA GLU A 50 6.38 13.53 0.05
C GLU A 50 7.72 13.09 -0.54
N VAL A 51 7.79 13.06 -1.87
CA VAL A 51 8.99 12.73 -2.64
C VAL A 51 9.40 13.97 -3.41
N ASN A 52 10.48 14.60 -2.97
CA ASN A 52 11.01 15.82 -3.58
C ASN A 52 11.85 15.49 -4.83
N CYS A 53 11.15 15.01 -5.87
CA CYS A 53 11.73 14.78 -7.18
C CYS A 53 10.71 15.08 -8.29
N PRO A 54 11.15 15.42 -9.51
CA PRO A 54 10.25 15.62 -10.64
C PRO A 54 9.58 14.33 -11.11
N MET A 55 8.33 14.40 -11.57
CA MET A 55 7.59 13.24 -12.08
C MET A 55 8.30 12.51 -13.21
N ASN A 56 8.98 13.24 -14.12
CA ASN A 56 9.70 12.59 -15.21
C ASN A 56 10.80 11.65 -14.70
N GLN A 57 11.47 12.01 -13.60
CA GLN A 57 12.50 11.15 -13.00
C GLN A 57 11.86 9.92 -12.37
N VAL A 58 10.74 10.07 -11.66
CA VAL A 58 10.00 8.93 -11.08
C VAL A 58 9.54 7.95 -12.15
N VAL A 59 9.05 8.44 -13.30
CA VAL A 59 8.60 7.58 -14.41
C VAL A 59 9.76 6.75 -14.97
N HIS A 60 10.96 7.31 -15.05
CA HIS A 60 12.14 6.60 -15.54
C HIS A 60 12.87 5.79 -14.46
N HIS A 61 12.71 6.16 -13.19
CA HIS A 61 13.32 5.54 -12.03
C HIS A 61 12.29 5.40 -10.90
N PRO A 62 11.40 4.39 -10.96
CA PRO A 62 10.33 4.20 -9.97
C PRO A 62 10.85 4.01 -8.54
N ASP A 63 12.08 3.53 -8.38
CA ASP A 63 12.75 3.36 -7.09
C ASP A 63 12.94 4.69 -6.33
N LEU A 64 12.85 5.84 -7.01
CA LEU A 64 12.86 7.15 -6.36
C LEU A 64 11.61 7.39 -5.50
N ALA A 65 10.46 6.88 -5.94
CA ALA A 65 9.21 6.95 -5.18
C ALA A 65 9.02 5.72 -4.29
N PHE A 66 9.59 4.57 -4.68
CA PHE A 66 9.42 3.29 -4.00
C PHE A 66 10.78 2.61 -3.77
N PRO A 67 11.62 3.12 -2.85
CA PRO A 67 12.97 2.62 -2.66
C PRO A 67 13.02 1.12 -2.30
N PRO A 68 14.09 0.41 -2.69
CA PRO A 68 14.31 -0.95 -2.25
C PRO A 68 14.49 -1.00 -0.73
N GLY A 69 13.90 -2.02 -0.08
CA GLY A 69 14.02 -2.21 1.37
C GLY A 69 12.88 -1.61 2.21
N LEU A 70 11.84 -1.06 1.57
CA LEU A 70 10.61 -0.68 2.27
C LEU A 70 10.02 -1.88 3.06
N PRO A 71 9.34 -1.63 4.20
CA PRO A 71 8.83 -2.67 5.09
C PRO A 71 7.97 -3.74 4.38
N TRP A 72 7.33 -3.36 3.28
CA TRP A 72 6.42 -4.18 2.49
C TRP A 72 7.15 -5.16 1.55
N ARG A 73 8.42 -4.90 1.22
CA ARG A 73 9.27 -5.81 0.42
C ARG A 73 9.97 -6.83 1.31
N ASN A 74 10.16 -6.49 2.57
CA ASN A 74 10.74 -7.32 3.62
C ASN A 74 9.69 -7.60 4.70
N VAL A 75 8.44 -7.96 4.33
CA VAL A 75 7.54 -8.59 5.31
C VAL A 75 8.34 -9.80 5.81
N PRO A 76 8.79 -9.81 7.08
CA PRO A 76 9.60 -10.90 7.57
C PRO A 76 8.82 -12.18 7.30
N PRO A 77 9.49 -13.30 6.96
CA PRO A 77 8.85 -14.58 7.08
C PRO A 77 8.53 -14.73 8.57
N THR A 78 7.31 -14.34 8.91
CA THR A 78 6.49 -14.90 9.97
C THR A 78 7.20 -15.05 11.28
N HIS A 79 6.98 -14.07 12.16
CA HIS A 79 6.83 -14.32 13.60
C HIS A 79 6.09 -13.16 14.30
N ASP A 80 5.96 -11.98 13.67
CA ASP A 80 5.24 -10.83 14.27
C ASP A 80 4.19 -10.24 13.32
N GLY A 81 2.96 -10.74 13.37
CA GLY A 81 1.71 -9.96 13.19
C GLY A 81 1.58 -8.91 12.07
N GLY A 82 2.37 -8.96 10.99
CA GLY A 82 2.38 -7.92 9.96
C GLY A 82 1.12 -7.93 9.09
N CYS A 83 0.70 -6.74 8.66
CA CYS A 83 -0.45 -6.55 7.76
C CYS A 83 -0.24 -7.28 6.43
N LEU A 84 -1.29 -7.94 5.93
CA LEU A 84 -1.26 -8.67 4.66
C LEU A 84 -1.34 -7.76 3.43
N SER A 85 -1.70 -6.51 3.64
CA SER A 85 -1.81 -5.47 2.62
C SER A 85 -1.23 -4.15 3.10
N VAL A 86 -0.54 -3.47 2.19
CA VAL A 86 0.01 -2.12 2.42
C VAL A 86 -0.25 -1.27 1.19
N ALA A 87 -0.64 -0.01 1.38
CA ALA A 87 -0.72 0.99 0.34
C ALA A 87 0.20 2.18 0.68
N GLN A 88 0.82 2.78 -0.33
CA GLN A 88 1.54 4.05 -0.18
C GLN A 88 1.09 5.04 -1.24
N LEU A 89 0.79 6.26 -0.80
CA LEU A 89 0.58 7.45 -1.61
C LEU A 89 1.84 8.33 -1.51
N ASN A 90 2.48 8.55 -2.65
CA ASN A 90 3.58 9.50 -2.80
C ASN A 90 3.09 10.76 -3.50
N HIS A 91 3.26 11.90 -2.84
CA HIS A 91 3.17 13.21 -3.49
C HIS A 91 4.52 13.55 -4.10
N ILE A 92 4.50 13.96 -5.36
CA ILE A 92 5.66 14.29 -6.19
C ILE A 92 5.58 15.79 -6.50
N GLU A 93 6.70 16.40 -6.87
CA GLU A 93 6.75 17.82 -7.24
C GLU A 93 5.67 18.20 -8.26
N TYR A 94 5.18 19.44 -8.13
CA TYR A 94 4.14 20.03 -8.99
C TYR A 94 2.80 19.28 -8.97
N GLY A 95 2.48 18.59 -7.87
CA GLY A 95 1.22 17.89 -7.68
C GLY A 95 1.17 16.53 -8.37
N GLY A 96 2.32 15.99 -8.75
CA GLY A 96 2.42 14.62 -9.21
C GLY A 96 2.09 13.62 -8.12
N ILE A 97 1.60 12.44 -8.49
CA ILE A 97 1.20 11.40 -7.56
C ILE A 97 1.73 10.06 -8.07
N ALA A 98 2.27 9.24 -7.16
CA ALA A 98 2.48 7.81 -7.40
C ALA A 98 1.83 7.01 -6.28
N VAL A 99 1.16 5.92 -6.64
CA VAL A 99 0.50 5.02 -5.68
C VAL A 99 1.05 3.62 -5.86
N SER A 100 1.40 2.96 -4.75
CA SER A 100 1.74 1.53 -4.74
C SER A 100 0.83 0.76 -3.81
N ILE A 101 0.57 -0.49 -4.16
CA ILE A 101 -0.11 -1.46 -3.32
C ILE A 101 0.77 -2.72 -3.27
N CYS A 102 1.01 -3.23 -2.07
CA CYS A 102 1.71 -4.48 -1.83
C CYS A 102 0.79 -5.43 -1.08
N MET A 103 0.69 -6.66 -1.58
CA MET A 103 -0.19 -7.69 -1.05
C MET A 103 0.60 -8.99 -0.91
N SER A 104 0.41 -9.68 0.20
CA SER A 104 1.09 -10.96 0.47
C SER A 104 0.67 -12.03 -0.54
N HIS A 105 1.62 -12.53 -1.33
CA HIS A 105 1.39 -13.64 -2.27
C HIS A 105 0.93 -14.94 -1.58
N LYS A 106 1.12 -15.07 -0.26
CA LYS A 106 0.64 -16.22 0.52
C LYS A 106 -0.89 -16.27 0.63
N VAL A 107 -1.56 -15.13 0.42
CA VAL A 107 -3.00 -14.94 0.65
C VAL A 107 -3.77 -14.80 -0.66
N GLY A 108 -3.09 -14.51 -1.76
CA GLY A 108 -3.70 -14.50 -3.08
C GLY A 108 -2.66 -14.60 -4.19
N ALA A 109 -3.01 -15.36 -5.22
CA ALA A 109 -2.34 -15.33 -6.50
C ALA A 109 -3.02 -14.28 -7.40
N LEU A 110 -2.22 -13.51 -8.14
CA LEU A 110 -2.73 -12.65 -9.20
C LEU A 110 -3.31 -13.52 -10.32
N PHE A 111 -4.63 -13.63 -10.38
CA PHE A 111 -5.32 -14.22 -11.52
C PHE A 111 -5.59 -13.11 -12.56
N TYR A 112 -4.79 -13.06 -13.63
CA TYR A 112 -5.15 -12.32 -14.84
C TYR A 112 -6.27 -13.09 -15.55
N LYS A 113 -7.40 -12.42 -15.80
CA LYS A 113 -8.42 -12.87 -16.75
C LYS A 113 -8.13 -12.32 -18.14
#